data_AF-A0A6V7MBU5-F1
#
_entry.id   AF-A0A6V7MBU5-F1
#
_cell.length_a   1.000
_cell.length_b   1.000
_cell.length_c   1.000
_cell.angle_alpha   90.00
_cell.angle_beta   90.00
_cell.angle_gamma   90.00
#
_symmetry.space_group_name_H-M   'P 1'
#
loop_
_entity.id
_entity.type
_entity.pdbx_description
1 polymer ?
#
loop_
_entity_poly.entity_id
_entity_poly.type
_entity_poly.pdbx_seq_one_letter_code
_entity_poly.pdbx_strand_id
1 'polypeptide(L)'
;SPNWVVFQPNIVIDAKLGCLWYIELRLEKFAKLIKDKVQVIEFLLQRKNSKQIILQVLQDYVNDLPSTLSDLPAIFDKLNHIYRHHLENEIQSQ
;
A
#
# COMPACT_ATOMS: atom_id res chain seq x y z
N SER A 1 -25.66 -8.02 -11.21
CA SER A 1 -26.96 -8.50 -10.67
C SER A 1 -27.45 -7.48 -9.66
N PRO A 2 -28.75 -7.14 -9.58
CA PRO A 2 -29.27 -6.19 -8.57
C PRO A 2 -29.20 -6.73 -7.13
N ASN A 3 -28.87 -8.01 -6.93
CA ASN A 3 -28.86 -8.68 -5.62
C ASN A 3 -27.48 -8.71 -4.94
N TRP A 4 -26.49 -7.95 -5.44
CA TRP A 4 -25.17 -7.91 -4.83
C TRP A 4 -25.21 -7.15 -3.51
N VAL A 5 -24.74 -7.81 -2.45
CA VAL A 5 -24.51 -7.19 -1.15
C VAL A 5 -23.00 -7.04 -0.96
N VAL A 6 -22.58 -5.83 -0.60
CA VAL A 6 -21.17 -5.51 -0.36
C VAL A 6 -20.92 -5.44 1.14
N PHE A 7 -20.00 -6.26 1.62
CA PHE A 7 -19.46 -6.17 2.96
C PHE A 7 -18.06 -5.56 2.89
N GLN A 8 -17.93 -4.37 3.47
CA GLN A 8 -16.66 -3.67 3.49
C GLN A 8 -15.62 -4.44 4.32
N PRO A 9 -14.34 -4.42 3.94
CA PRO A 9 -13.79 -3.60 2.84
C PRO A 9 -13.82 -4.28 1.47
N ASN A 10 -14.01 -5.60 1.38
CA ASN A 10 -13.66 -6.32 0.16
C ASN A 10 -14.43 -7.61 -0.11
N ILE A 11 -15.63 -7.78 0.45
CA ILE A 11 -16.45 -8.97 0.23
C ILE A 11 -17.68 -8.60 -0.61
N VAL A 12 -17.94 -9.39 -1.64
CA VAL A 12 -19.18 -9.31 -2.44
C VAL A 12 -19.89 -10.65 -2.37
N ILE A 13 -21.18 -10.59 -2.07
CA ILE A 13 -22.05 -11.77 -1.97
C ILE A 13 -23.19 -11.61 -2.98
N ASP A 14 -23.43 -12.66 -3.76
CA ASP A 14 -24.68 -12.82 -4.51
C ASP A 14 -25.47 -13.96 -3.87
N ALA A 15 -26.43 -13.60 -3.02
CA ALA A 15 -27.22 -14.57 -2.27
C ALA A 15 -28.09 -15.45 -3.18
N LYS A 16 -28.48 -14.95 -4.36
CA LYS A 16 -29.28 -15.72 -5.32
C LYS A 16 -28.45 -16.83 -5.96
N LEU A 17 -27.17 -16.55 -6.25
CA LEU A 17 -26.23 -17.54 -6.80
C LEU A 17 -25.52 -18.36 -5.72
N GLY A 18 -25.69 -18.04 -4.43
CA GLY A 18 -24.96 -18.67 -3.34
C GLY A 18 -23.45 -18.46 -3.42
N CYS A 19 -23.01 -17.37 -4.05
CA CYS A 19 -21.60 -17.10 -4.32
C CYS A 19 -21.05 -16.01 -3.40
N LEU A 20 -19.77 -16.17 -3.02
CA LEU A 20 -19.00 -15.21 -2.24
C LEU A 20 -17.66 -14.98 -2.93
N TRP A 21 -17.29 -13.72 -3.09
CA TRP A 21 -16.00 -13.32 -3.65
C TRP A 21 -15.28 -12.37 -2.71
N TYR A 22 -13.96 -12.55 -2.63
CA TYR A 22 -13.05 -11.57 -2.08
C TYR A 22 -12.50 -10.72 -3.22
N ILE A 23 -12.64 -9.41 -3.09
CA ILE A 23 -12.01 -8.45 -3.97
C ILE A 23 -10.61 -8.19 -3.43
N GLU A 24 -9.63 -8.18 -4.33
CA GLU A 24 -8.26 -7.83 -4.00
C GLU A 24 -7.77 -6.72 -4.92
N LEU A 25 -7.11 -5.73 -4.34
CA LEU A 25 -6.46 -4.66 -5.09
C LEU A 25 -5.09 -5.14 -5.55
N ARG A 26 -4.85 -5.12 -6.86
CA ARG A 26 -3.52 -5.37 -7.44
C ARG A 26 -2.61 -4.17 -7.18
N LEU A 27 -1.88 -4.22 -6.05
CA LEU A 27 -1.10 -3.10 -5.54
C LEU A 27 -0.06 -2.59 -6.54
N GLU A 28 0.61 -3.46 -7.29
CA GLU A 28 1.65 -3.08 -8.26
C GLU A 28 1.06 -2.27 -9.42
N LYS A 29 -0.14 -2.64 -9.88
CA LYS A 29 -0.82 -1.92 -10.95
C LYS A 29 -1.39 -0.61 -10.44
N PHE A 30 -1.96 -0.63 -9.23
CA PHE A 30 -2.59 0.55 -8.65
C PHE A 30 -1.56 1.63 -8.29
N ALA A 31 -0.40 1.25 -7.73
CA ALA A 31 0.68 2.17 -7.41
C ALA A 31 1.13 2.99 -8.62
N LYS A 32 1.16 2.38 -9.82
CA LYS A 32 1.51 3.05 -11.09
C LYS A 32 0.49 4.09 -11.55
N LEU A 33 -0.71 4.11 -10.98
CA LEU A 33 -1.74 5.10 -11.29
C LEU A 33 -1.61 6.36 -10.43
N ILE A 34 -0.87 6.30 -9.32
CA ILE A 34 -0.61 7.43 -8.44
C ILE A 34 0.59 8.19 -8.99
N LYS A 35 0.39 9.47 -9.34
CA LYS A 35 1.43 10.30 -9.97
C LYS A 35 2.47 10.81 -8.97
N ASP A 36 2.01 11.18 -7.78
CA ASP A 36 2.87 11.73 -6.75
C ASP A 36 3.65 10.61 -6.06
N LYS A 37 4.99 10.72 -6.07
CA LYS A 37 5.89 9.66 -5.59
C LYS A 37 5.80 9.45 -4.08
N VAL A 38 5.53 10.52 -3.33
CA VAL A 38 5.35 10.44 -1.87
C VAL A 38 4.03 9.74 -1.55
N GLN A 39 2.95 10.07 -2.26
CA GLN A 39 1.64 9.43 -2.10
C GLN A 39 1.66 7.95 -2.46
N VAL A 40 2.49 7.51 -3.42
CA VAL A 40 2.69 6.08 -3.68
C VAL A 40 3.16 5.36 -2.42
N ILE A 41 4.16 5.92 -1.74
CA ILE A 41 4.72 5.34 -0.51
C ILE A 41 3.72 5.40 0.65
N GLU A 42 3.04 6.52 0.85
CA GLU A 42 1.99 6.65 1.87
C GLU A 42 0.87 5.64 1.66
N PHE A 43 0.42 5.46 0.41
CA PHE A 43 -0.57 4.45 0.06
C PHE A 43 -0.07 3.04 0.39
N LEU A 44 1.13 2.67 -0.05
CA LEU A 44 1.69 1.32 0.15
C LEU A 44 1.93 1.00 1.63
N LEU A 45 2.34 1.98 2.44
CA LEU A 45 2.51 1.82 3.89
C LEU A 45 1.21 1.45 4.62
N GLN A 46 0.06 1.75 4.02
CA GLN A 46 -1.26 1.39 4.56
C GLN A 46 -1.81 0.06 4.01
N ARG A 47 -1.01 -0.73 3.29
CA ARG A 47 -1.45 -1.99 2.66
C ARG A 47 -0.71 -3.18 3.25
N LYS A 48 -1.44 -4.27 3.45
CA LYS A 48 -0.83 -5.57 3.79
C LYS A 48 -0.02 -6.07 2.58
N ASN A 49 1.04 -6.84 2.85
CA ASN A 49 1.88 -7.47 1.83
C ASN A 49 2.56 -6.50 0.84
N SER A 50 2.74 -5.22 1.19
CA SER A 50 3.30 -4.19 0.31
C SER A 50 4.81 -4.03 0.38
N LYS A 51 5.49 -4.63 1.37
CA LYS A 51 6.94 -4.42 1.63
C LYS A 51 7.80 -4.63 0.38
N GLN A 52 7.57 -5.72 -0.36
CA GLN A 52 8.34 -6.00 -1.57
C GLN A 52 8.08 -4.96 -2.67
N ILE A 53 6.86 -4.46 -2.77
CA ILE A 53 6.47 -3.43 -3.73
C ILE A 53 7.11 -2.10 -3.37
N ILE A 54 7.14 -1.74 -2.08
CA ILE A 54 7.84 -0.54 -1.59
C ILE A 54 9.33 -0.61 -1.97
N LEU A 55 9.99 -1.75 -1.73
CA LEU A 55 11.40 -1.92 -2.09
C LEU A 55 11.63 -1.76 -3.60
N GLN A 56 10.75 -2.34 -4.44
CA GLN A 56 10.84 -2.18 -5.88
C GLN A 56 10.67 -0.71 -6.31
N VAL A 57 9.67 -0.02 -5.75
CA VAL A 57 9.42 1.40 -6.04
C VAL A 57 10.62 2.27 -5.64
N LEU A 58 11.23 2.01 -4.48
CA LEU A 58 12.43 2.73 -4.04
C LEU A 58 13.62 2.46 -4.96
N GLN A 59 13.81 1.22 -5.40
CA GLN A 59 14.85 0.87 -6.36
C GLN A 59 14.64 1.60 -7.69
N ASP A 60 13.40 1.63 -8.19
CA ASP A 60 13.04 2.35 -9.41
C ASP A 60 13.33 3.86 -9.24
N TYR A 61 13.01 4.44 -8.08
CA TYR A 61 13.27 5.87 -7.82
C TYR A 61 14.76 6.18 -7.72
N VAL A 62 15.57 5.33 -7.09
CA VAL A 62 17.03 5.52 -7.04
C VAL A 62 17.64 5.41 -8.44
N ASN A 63 17.14 4.51 -9.28
CA ASN A 63 17.61 4.34 -10.65
C ASN A 63 17.19 5.49 -11.59
N ASP A 64 16.13 6.23 -11.25
CA ASP A 64 15.63 7.38 -12.02
C ASP A 64 16.18 8.74 -11.54
N LEU A 65 17.24 8.72 -10.72
CA LEU A 65 17.91 9.94 -10.31
C LEU A 65 18.52 10.70 -11.52
N PRO A 66 18.49 12.05 -11.51
CA PRO A 66 18.14 12.92 -10.38
C PRO A 66 16.64 13.26 -10.27
N SER A 67 15.76 12.70 -11.11
CA SER A 67 14.35 13.14 -11.24
C SER A 67 13.53 12.96 -9.95
N THR A 68 13.98 12.07 -9.06
CA THR A 68 13.33 11.65 -7.81
C THR A 68 14.00 12.24 -6.57
N LEU A 69 15.10 12.97 -6.72
CA LEU A 69 15.92 13.40 -5.59
C LEU A 69 15.16 14.31 -4.62
N SER A 70 14.27 15.17 -5.14
CA SER A 70 13.43 16.05 -4.33
C SER A 70 12.40 15.30 -3.48
N ASP A 71 12.00 14.11 -3.91
CA ASP A 71 10.94 13.32 -3.27
C ASP A 71 11.51 12.39 -2.19
N LEU A 72 12.75 11.92 -2.38
CA LEU A 72 13.39 10.93 -1.51
C LEU A 72 13.43 11.33 -0.02
N PRO A 73 13.75 12.58 0.38
CA PRO A 73 13.75 12.97 1.79
C PRO A 73 12.40 12.73 2.46
N ALA A 74 11.31 13.22 1.84
CA ALA A 74 9.96 13.04 2.34
C ALA A 74 9.56 11.56 2.39
N ILE A 75 9.96 10.76 1.40
CA ILE A 75 9.73 9.32 1.37
C ILE A 75 10.42 8.62 2.55
N PHE A 76 11.71 8.90 2.79
CA PHE A 76 12.45 8.30 3.90
C PHE A 76 11.92 8.74 5.26
N ASP A 77 11.44 9.99 5.40
CA ASP A 77 10.79 10.44 6.63
C ASP A 77 9.55 9.59 6.96
N LYS A 78 8.71 9.25 5.96
CA LYS A 78 7.54 8.36 6.15
C LYS A 78 7.96 6.96 6.58
N LEU A 79 8.97 6.38 5.93
CA LEU A 79 9.48 5.05 6.25
C LEU A 79 10.04 5.01 7.68
N ASN A 80 10.87 6.00 8.04
CA ASN A 80 11.48 6.11 9.35
C ASN A 80 10.46 6.34 10.46
N HIS A 81 9.38 7.10 10.18
CA HIS A 81 8.29 7.29 11.12
C HIS A 81 7.60 5.96 11.47
N ILE A 82 7.22 5.17 10.45
CA ILE A 82 6.57 3.87 10.66
C ILE A 82 7.53 2.88 11.35
N TYR A 83 8.79 2.84 10.93
CA TYR A 83 9.78 1.96 11.55
C TYR A 83 10.03 2.29 13.03
N ARG A 84 10.15 3.58 13.37
CA ARG A 84 10.31 4.03 14.76
C ARG A 84 9.12 3.60 15.62
N HIS A 85 7.90 3.83 15.14
CA HIS A 85 6.69 3.42 15.86
C HIS A 85 6.63 1.90 16.06
N HIS A 86 7.06 1.11 15.06
CA HIS A 86 7.15 -0.34 15.20
C HIS A 86 8.14 -0.75 16.31
N LEU A 87 9.35 -0.18 16.33
CA LEU A 87 10.34 -0.45 17.37
C LEU A 87 9.85 -0.07 18.78
N GLU A 88 9.20 1.09 18.92
CA GLU A 88 8.64 1.54 20.19
C GLU A 88 7.59 0.56 20.73
N ASN A 89 6.73 0.02 19.87
CA ASN A 89 5.74 -0.98 20.26
C ASN A 89 6.39 -2.31 20.67
N GLU A 90 7.46 -2.74 19.99
CA GLU A 90 8.18 -3.96 20.38
C GLU A 90 8.82 -3.80 21.76
N ILE A 91 9.44 -2.65 22.05
CA ILE A 91 10.05 -2.37 23.36
C ILE A 91 9.01 -2.36 24.48
N GLN A 92 7.82 -1.78 24.26
CA GLN A 92 6.75 -1.75 25.26
C GLN A 92 6.08 -3.11 25.50
N SER A 93 6.22 -4.04 24.56
CA SER A 93 5.66 -5.39 24.66
C SER A 93 6.56 -6.38 25.40
N GLN A 94 7.76 -5.95 25.81
CA GLN A 94 8.73 -6.72 26.61
C GLN A 94 8.57 -6.41 28.10
#